data_AF-A0A7V9GI89-F1
#
_entry.id   AF-A0A7V9GI89-F1
#
_cell.length_a   1.000
_cell.length_b   1.000
_cell.length_c   1.000
_cell.angle_alpha   90.00
_cell.angle_beta   90.00
_cell.angle_gamma   90.00
#
_symmetry.space_group_name_H-M   'P 1'
#
loop_
_entity.id
_entity.type
_entity.pdbx_description
1 polymer ?
#
loop_
_entity_poly.entity_id
_entity_poly.type
_entity_poly.pdbx_seq_one_letter_code
_entity_poly.pdbx_strand_id
1 'polypeptide(L)'
;MAPSPVPFTLGGAERAWTGMARAVNDRSEHACELLKIPTPETNLTELIAGYRRFGHLDVTHFDRVVSSKYPAWLAPHDDHLIYLFHRLRGLYDTYPARRLRADVRERRLAPLLRVLRAPPRRDQVD
;
A
#
# COMPACT_ATOMS: atom_id res chain seq x y z
N MET A 1 4.36 -0.32 8.70
CA MET A 1 4.01 -1.60 8.04
C MET A 1 4.38 -1.57 6.55
N ALA A 2 4.95 -2.67 6.05
CA ALA A 2 5.25 -2.85 4.63
C ALA A 2 5.19 -4.34 4.25
N PRO A 3 4.92 -4.69 2.97
CA PRO A 3 5.14 -6.06 2.53
C PRO A 3 6.63 -6.41 2.53
N SER A 4 6.93 -7.69 2.68
CA SER A 4 8.26 -8.27 2.54
C SER A 4 8.31 -9.04 1.23
N PRO A 5 9.28 -8.76 0.33
CA PRO A 5 9.42 -9.50 -0.91
C PRO A 5 9.69 -10.98 -0.64
N VAL A 6 9.27 -11.83 -1.58
CA VAL A 6 9.51 -13.27 -1.56
C VAL A 6 10.14 -13.66 -2.92
N PRO A 7 11.42 -14.08 -2.96
CA PRO A 7 12.34 -14.26 -1.84
C PRO A 7 12.71 -12.94 -1.15
N PHE A 8 13.11 -13.03 0.12
CA PHE A 8 13.52 -11.86 0.89
C PHE A 8 14.75 -11.21 0.26
N THR A 9 14.71 -9.89 0.11
CA THR A 9 15.81 -9.07 -0.39
C THR A 9 15.92 -7.80 0.44
N LEU A 10 17.15 -7.34 0.65
CA LEU A 10 17.44 -6.07 1.30
C LEU A 10 17.67 -4.99 0.25
N GLY A 11 16.86 -3.95 0.28
CA GLY A 11 16.98 -2.80 -0.61
C GLY A 11 16.90 -1.46 0.13
N GLY A 12 16.79 -0.37 -0.65
CA GLY A 12 16.67 0.98 -0.11
C GLY A 12 15.42 1.18 0.74
N ALA A 13 14.31 0.54 0.35
CA ALA A 13 13.06 0.62 1.11
C ALA A 13 13.19 -0.06 2.47
N GLU A 14 13.81 -1.24 2.54
CA GLU A 14 14.09 -1.95 3.79
C GLU A 14 14.93 -1.11 4.75
N ARG A 15 16.01 -0.51 4.25
CA ARG A 15 16.87 0.40 5.04
C ARG A 15 16.09 1.61 5.54
N ALA A 16 15.27 2.21 4.68
CA ALA A 16 14.46 3.37 5.05
C ALA A 16 13.43 3.03 6.13
N TRP A 17 12.75 1.89 6.03
CA TRP A 17 11.79 1.46 7.06
C TRP A 17 12.45 1.15 8.40
N THR A 18 13.57 0.43 8.38
CA THR A 18 14.34 0.17 9.61
C THR A 18 14.84 1.48 10.23
N GLY A 19 15.36 2.41 9.42
CA GLY A 19 15.80 3.72 9.89
C GLY A 19 14.67 4.56 10.47
N MET A 20 13.50 4.56 9.84
CA MET A 20 12.32 5.27 10.33
C MET A 20 11.84 4.72 11.68
N ALA A 21 11.69 3.39 11.81
CA ALA A 21 11.27 2.77 13.06
C ALA A 21 12.27 3.05 14.19
N ARG A 22 13.58 2.94 13.91
CA ARG A 22 14.64 3.31 14.86
C ARG A 22 14.55 4.77 15.26
N ALA A 23 14.42 5.69 14.31
CA ALA A 23 14.34 7.11 14.59
C ALA A 23 13.13 7.47 15.48
N VAL A 24 11.97 6.82 15.28
CA VAL A 24 10.81 7.03 16.17
C VAL A 24 11.11 6.52 17.58
N ASN A 25 11.61 5.29 17.71
CA ASN A 25 11.93 4.71 19.01
C ASN A 25 13.04 5.47 19.76
N ASP A 26 14.04 5.98 19.05
CA ASP A 26 15.21 6.63 19.67
C ASP A 26 14.98 8.12 19.96
N ARG A 27 14.05 8.78 19.26
CA ARG A 27 13.90 10.24 19.26
C ARG A 27 12.52 10.74 19.65
N SER A 28 11.59 9.86 20.02
CA SER A 28 10.27 10.22 20.51
C SER A 28 9.90 9.36 21.71
N GLU A 29 8.79 9.70 22.37
CA GLU A 29 8.20 8.89 23.44
C GLU A 29 7.39 7.69 22.92
N HIS A 30 7.24 7.55 21.60
CA HIS A 30 6.40 6.53 20.99
C HIS A 30 7.15 5.21 20.77
N ALA A 31 6.43 4.10 20.96
CA ALA A 31 6.90 2.78 20.55
C ALA A 31 6.51 2.50 19.09
N CYS A 32 7.48 2.10 18.28
CA CYS A 32 7.31 1.84 16.86
C CYS A 32 7.77 0.42 16.51
N GLU A 33 6.83 -0.37 16.00
CA GLU A 33 7.09 -1.71 15.48
C GLU A 33 7.09 -1.73 13.94
N LEU A 34 8.11 -2.36 13.36
CA LEU A 34 8.17 -2.58 11.92
C LEU A 34 7.56 -3.94 11.54
N LEU A 35 6.29 -3.92 11.15
CA LEU A 35 5.62 -5.10 10.60
C LEU A 35 6.00 -5.31 9.12
N LYS A 36 6.63 -6.46 8.83
CA LYS A 36 7.02 -6.92 7.49
C LYS A 36 6.31 -8.22 7.13
N ILE A 37 5.34 -8.16 6.23
CA ILE A 37 4.50 -9.32 5.89
C ILE A 37 4.96 -9.97 4.57
N PRO A 38 5.38 -11.25 4.55
CA PRO A 38 5.72 -11.95 3.31
C PRO A 38 4.61 -11.86 2.28
N THR A 39 4.92 -11.25 1.15
CA THR A 39 3.95 -10.94 0.09
C THR A 39 4.59 -11.24 -1.27
N PRO A 40 4.43 -12.47 -1.79
CA PRO A 40 4.84 -12.77 -3.15
C PRO A 40 4.02 -11.92 -4.14
N GLU A 41 4.66 -11.50 -5.23
CA GLU A 41 4.06 -10.63 -6.24
C GLU A 41 4.44 -11.05 -7.67
N THR A 42 4.65 -12.36 -7.90
CA THR A 42 5.12 -12.88 -9.21
C THR A 42 4.01 -12.98 -10.24
N ASN A 43 2.76 -13.03 -9.79
CA ASN A 43 1.57 -13.10 -10.65
C ASN A 43 0.39 -12.34 -10.03
N LEU A 44 -0.67 -12.15 -10.83
CA LEU A 44 -1.86 -11.39 -10.42
C LEU A 44 -2.58 -12.04 -9.22
N THR A 45 -2.64 -13.36 -9.16
CA THR A 45 -3.30 -14.08 -8.06
C THR A 45 -2.61 -13.82 -6.73
N GLU A 46 -1.28 -13.90 -6.71
CA GLU A 46 -0.47 -13.58 -5.52
C GLU A 46 -0.63 -12.12 -5.10
N LEU A 47 -0.63 -11.20 -6.07
CA LEU A 47 -0.86 -9.79 -5.80
C LEU A 47 -2.23 -9.56 -5.11
N ILE A 48 -3.30 -10.14 -5.66
CA ILE A 48 -4.65 -10.03 -5.10
C ILE A 48 -4.72 -10.67 -3.71
N ALA A 49 -4.06 -11.83 -3.52
CA ALA A 49 -3.96 -12.46 -2.21
C ALA A 49 -3.24 -11.56 -1.19
N GLY A 50 -2.19 -10.85 -1.62
CA GLY A 50 -1.52 -9.83 -0.83
C GLY A 50 -2.48 -8.72 -0.38
N TYR A 51 -3.25 -8.13 -1.31
CA TYR A 51 -4.27 -7.15 -0.96
C TYR A 51 -5.28 -7.69 0.05
N ARG A 52 -5.86 -8.88 -0.19
CA ARG A 52 -6.81 -9.49 0.74
C ARG A 52 -6.19 -9.68 2.13
N ARG A 53 -4.94 -10.15 2.20
CA ARG A 53 -4.24 -10.36 3.47
C ARG A 53 -4.11 -9.07 4.26
N PHE A 54 -3.70 -7.97 3.63
CA PHE A 54 -3.64 -6.68 4.32
C PHE A 54 -5.03 -6.14 4.65
N GLY A 55 -6.01 -6.27 3.76
CA GLY A 55 -7.38 -5.82 4.00
C GLY A 55 -8.11 -6.52 5.15
N HIS A 56 -7.62 -7.69 5.56
CA HIS A 56 -8.11 -8.45 6.72
C HIS A 56 -7.12 -8.46 7.89
N LEU A 57 -6.04 -7.71 7.80
CA LEU A 57 -5.05 -7.65 8.87
C LEU A 57 -5.60 -6.80 10.01
N ASP A 58 -5.79 -7.42 11.17
CA ASP A 58 -6.12 -6.69 12.39
C ASP A 58 -4.88 -5.99 12.94
N VAL A 59 -4.92 -4.67 12.93
CA VAL A 59 -3.87 -3.77 13.45
C VAL A 59 -4.45 -2.81 14.48
N THR A 60 -5.65 -3.07 15.00
CA THR A 60 -6.36 -2.20 15.97
C THR A 60 -5.65 -2.10 17.32
N HIS A 61 -4.66 -2.95 17.57
CA HIS A 61 -3.79 -2.85 18.74
C HIS A 61 -2.87 -1.63 18.74
N PHE A 62 -2.57 -1.06 17.58
CA PHE A 62 -1.70 0.11 17.47
C PHE A 62 -2.52 1.40 17.47
N ASP A 63 -2.03 2.49 18.08
CA ASP A 63 -2.75 3.78 18.06
C ASP A 63 -2.72 4.45 16.68
N ARG A 64 -1.70 4.14 15.87
CA ARG A 64 -1.52 4.67 14.51
C ARG A 64 -0.81 3.65 13.64
N VAL A 65 -1.24 3.57 12.38
CA VAL A 65 -0.58 2.78 11.36
C VAL A 65 0.07 3.68 10.33
N VAL A 66 1.35 3.45 10.05
CA VAL A 66 2.04 4.05 8.90
C VAL A 66 2.34 2.98 7.86
N SER A 67 1.82 3.13 6.65
CA SER A 67 2.07 2.22 5.53
C SER A 67 2.76 2.94 4.37
N SER A 68 3.59 2.23 3.60
CA SER A 68 4.51 2.89 2.66
C SER A 68 4.53 2.30 1.25
N LYS A 69 4.11 1.05 1.08
CA LYS A 69 4.05 0.35 -0.21
C LYS A 69 2.76 -0.46 -0.29
N TYR A 70 2.16 -0.50 -1.47
CA TYR A 70 1.14 -1.49 -1.79
C TYR A 70 1.67 -2.92 -1.46
N PRO A 71 0.82 -3.86 -1.05
CA PRO A 71 -0.60 -3.71 -0.76
C PRO A 71 -0.92 -3.23 0.67
N ALA A 72 0.08 -2.82 1.47
CA ALA A 72 -0.11 -2.49 2.89
C ALA A 72 -1.05 -1.32 3.17
N TRP A 73 -1.36 -0.51 2.16
CA TRP A 73 -2.33 0.58 2.27
C TRP A 73 -3.76 0.09 2.52
N LEU A 74 -4.07 -1.18 2.24
CA LEU A 74 -5.42 -1.70 2.44
C LEU A 74 -5.70 -2.11 3.89
N ALA A 75 -4.69 -2.09 4.77
CA ALA A 75 -4.90 -2.44 6.17
C ALA A 75 -5.89 -1.47 6.83
N PRO A 76 -6.98 -1.97 7.45
CA PRO A 76 -7.98 -1.11 8.05
C PRO A 76 -7.46 -0.55 9.38
N HIS A 77 -7.44 0.78 9.49
CA HIS A 77 -7.14 1.47 10.74
C HIS A 77 -7.75 2.88 10.72
N ASP A 78 -8.30 3.33 11.86
CA ASP A 78 -8.97 4.63 11.94
C ASP A 78 -7.97 5.79 11.80
N ASP A 79 -6.74 5.61 12.30
CA ASP A 79 -5.61 6.53 12.10
C ASP A 79 -4.54 5.89 11.21
N HIS A 80 -4.74 5.97 9.88
CA HIS A 80 -3.86 5.33 8.88
C HIS A 80 -3.15 6.36 8.00
N LEU A 81 -1.87 6.59 8.29
CA LEU A 81 -1.01 7.42 7.44
C LEU A 81 -0.38 6.59 6.30
N ILE A 82 -0.57 7.03 5.07
CA ILE A 82 0.11 6.47 3.90
C ILE A 82 1.34 7.34 3.56
N TYR A 83 2.51 6.91 4.00
CA TYR A 83 3.79 7.50 3.63
C TYR A 83 4.32 6.90 2.32
N LEU A 84 3.72 7.34 1.21
CA LEU A 84 3.86 6.74 -0.12
C LEU A 84 5.32 6.69 -0.63
N PHE A 85 5.91 5.49 -0.70
CA PHE A 85 7.18 5.24 -1.39
C PHE A 85 6.94 4.93 -2.86
N HIS A 86 6.27 3.80 -3.13
CA HIS A 86 6.04 3.34 -4.49
C HIS A 86 4.70 2.66 -4.68
N ARG A 87 4.16 2.89 -5.87
CA ARG A 87 3.05 2.14 -6.46
C ARG A 87 3.61 0.90 -7.17
N LEU A 88 2.74 -0.01 -7.60
CA LEU A 88 3.12 -1.22 -8.33
C LEU A 88 3.65 -0.85 -9.72
N ARG A 89 4.94 -0.52 -9.80
CA ARG A 89 5.59 -0.14 -11.06
C ARG A 89 5.52 -1.26 -12.09
N GLY A 90 5.73 -2.51 -11.68
CA GLY A 90 5.69 -3.65 -12.59
C GLY A 90 4.37 -3.79 -13.35
N LEU A 91 3.25 -3.31 -12.78
CA LEU A 91 1.96 -3.25 -13.47
C LEU A 91 1.94 -2.18 -14.56
N TYR A 92 2.58 -1.03 -14.36
CA TYR A 92 2.65 0.02 -15.38
C TYR A 92 3.61 -0.35 -16.50
N ASP A 93 4.71 -1.04 -16.16
CA ASP A 93 5.69 -1.51 -17.14
C ASP A 93 5.09 -2.56 -18.10
N THR A 94 3.98 -3.21 -17.74
CA THR A 94 3.24 -4.12 -18.63
C THR A 94 2.20 -3.42 -19.50
N TYR A 95 1.97 -2.12 -19.33
CA TYR A 95 0.98 -1.41 -20.15
C TYR A 95 1.49 -1.28 -21.59
N PRO A 96 0.67 -1.62 -22.59
CA PRO A 96 1.05 -1.43 -23.98
C PRO A 96 1.27 0.06 -24.26
N ALA A 97 2.22 0.38 -25.15
CA ALA A 97 2.53 1.76 -25.55
C ALA A 97 1.29 2.52 -26.09
N ARG A 98 0.31 1.79 -26.62
CA ARG A 98 -0.98 2.35 -26.99
C ARG A 98 -1.90 2.41 -25.77
N ARG A 99 -2.45 3.58 -25.49
CA ARG A 99 -3.42 3.80 -24.39
C ARG A 99 -4.48 2.69 -24.38
N LEU A 100 -4.52 1.92 -23.29
CA LEU A 100 -5.65 1.06 -22.97
C LEU A 100 -6.88 1.96 -22.79
N ARG A 101 -7.80 1.94 -23.75
CA ARG A 101 -9.14 2.51 -23.55
C ARG A 101 -9.96 1.45 -22.84
N ALA A 102 -10.10 1.59 -21.53
CA ALA A 102 -11.03 0.78 -20.78
C ALA A 102 -12.45 1.26 -21.11
N ASP A 103 -13.14 0.57 -22.03
CA ASP A 103 -14.60 0.70 -22.19
C ASP A 103 -15.25 -0.09 -21.05
N VAL A 104 -15.18 0.49 -19.84
CA VAL A 104 -15.72 -0.13 -18.64
C VAL A 104 -17.25 0.03 -18.66
N ARG A 105 -17.94 -0.99 -19.17
CA ARG A 105 -19.42 -1.07 -19.19
C ARG A 105 -20.01 -1.71 -17.93
N GLU A 106 -19.16 -2.18 -17.02
CA GLU A 106 -19.55 -2.83 -15.78
C GLU A 106 -20.20 -1.83 -14.81
N ARG A 107 -21.52 -1.95 -14.60
CA ARG A 107 -22.28 -1.04 -13.72
C ARG A 107 -21.74 -1.00 -12.30
N ARG A 108 -21.20 -2.11 -11.79
CA ARG A 108 -20.61 -2.20 -10.44
C ARG A 108 -19.41 -1.26 -10.25
N LEU A 109 -18.72 -0.91 -11.34
CA LEU A 109 -17.58 0.00 -11.31
C LEU A 109 -17.97 1.47 -11.47
N ALA A 110 -19.25 1.79 -11.68
CA ALA A 110 -19.71 3.16 -11.87
C ALA A 110 -19.31 4.12 -10.72
N PRO A 111 -19.37 3.74 -9.42
CA PRO A 111 -18.90 4.60 -8.34
C PRO A 111 -17.40 4.90 -8.44
N LEU A 112 -16.59 3.88 -8.70
CA LEU A 112 -15.14 4.03 -8.88
C LEU A 112 -14.80 4.91 -10.09
N LEU A 113 -15.47 4.68 -11.22
CA LEU A 113 -15.29 5.50 -12.43
C LEU A 113 -15.67 6.97 -12.18
N ARG A 114 -16.67 7.24 -11.33
CA ARG A 114 -17.04 8.60 -10.96
C ARG A 114 -15.90 9.29 -10.19
N VAL A 115 -15.31 8.60 -9.22
CA VAL A 115 -14.17 9.12 -8.44
C VAL A 115 -12.96 9.36 -9.36
N LEU A 116 -12.61 8.38 -10.21
CA LEU A 116 -11.46 8.49 -11.12
C LEU A 116 -11.60 9.59 -12.20
N ARG A 117 -12.83 9.97 -12.55
CA ARG A 117 -13.11 11.04 -13.53
C ARG A 117 -13.28 12.42 -12.88
N ALA A 118 -13.49 12.48 -11.56
CA ALA A 118 -13.60 13.74 -10.86
C ALA A 118 -12.23 14.43 -10.76
N PRO A 119 -12.17 15.77 -10.71
CA PRO A 119 -10.94 16.46 -10.36
C PRO A 119 -10.45 15.96 -8.99
N PRO A 120 -9.15 15.68 -8.82
CA PRO A 120 -8.62 15.26 -7.53
C PRO A 120 -8.85 16.37 -6.51
N ARG A 121 -9.54 16.07 -5.41
CA ARG A 121 -9.76 17.02 -4.33
C ARG A 121 -9.01 16.59 -3.08
N ARG A 122 -8.29 17.54 -2.47
CA ARG A 122 -7.45 17.30 -1.28
C ARG A 122 -8.22 17.42 0.04
N ASP A 123 -9.40 18.04 -0.01
CA ASP A 123 -10.34 18.25 1.11
C ASP A 123 -11.16 17.00 1.48
N GLN A 124 -10.95 15.87 0.79
CA GLN A 124 -11.63 14.60 1.05
C GLN A 124 -10.77 13.62 1.86
N VAL A 125 -9.65 14.08 2.42
CA VAL A 125 -8.68 13.26 3.16
C VAL A 125 -8.66 13.62 4.66
N ASP A 126 -9.56 14.50 5.09
CA ASP A 126 -9.71 14.95 6.48
C ASP A 126 -10.72 14.10 7.25
#